data_AF-A0A521W3D7-F1
#
_entry.id   AF-A0A521W3D7-F1
#
_cell.length_a   1.000
_cell.length_b   1.000
_cell.length_c   1.000
_cell.angle_alpha   90.00
_cell.angle_beta   90.00
_cell.angle_gamma   90.00
#
_symmetry.space_group_name_H-M   'P 1'
#
loop_
_entity.id
_entity.type
_entity.pdbx_description
1 polymer ?
#
loop_
_entity_poly.entity_id
_entity_poly.type
_entity_poly.pdbx_seq_one_letter_code
_entity_poly.pdbx_strand_id
1 'polypeptide(L)'
;MTIFKSWKLILLIILFGQANLLLSQTITDVSWQSTDDQDGDGYTRSRTMHVTINASSALFGVIRIYFYPDNGTPTQYYETESLTIPSGNSYLDIPGIGTSGTGGEKSNGVYDFRVQLRSWPTTSTILDEHSPSDDTDLNSEKFETEAEDQQVSATISDVSWQSTIDQDGDGYTRSRTMFVTINASSALFGVIRIYYYPDNGTPSQYYETTSLTIPSGNSYLDIPDIGSSTTGELSHGLYDFRVQLRSWPTTSTILDEHSPSDDTDLNSEKFETEAEDNTYIISGYVRTSNNSPISAVTMNGLPGNPTTDANGYYDASVDYGWSGTVTPNKAGYTF
;
A
#
# COMPACT_ATOMS: atom_id res chain seq x y z
N MET A 1 84.94 -47.40 20.20
CA MET A 1 83.53 -47.55 19.81
C MET A 1 83.02 -46.15 19.49
N THR A 2 83.40 -45.53 18.37
CA THR A 2 82.79 -45.67 17.01
C THR A 2 81.26 -45.52 17.12
N ILE A 3 80.52 -44.58 16.52
CA ILE A 3 80.71 -43.70 15.35
C ILE A 3 79.82 -42.44 15.56
N PHE A 4 80.38 -41.24 15.38
CA PHE A 4 79.66 -40.04 14.98
C PHE A 4 79.46 -40.08 13.47
N LYS A 5 78.24 -39.91 12.95
CA LYS A 5 78.02 -39.47 11.57
C LYS A 5 76.81 -38.53 11.49
N SER A 6 77.13 -37.24 11.40
CA SER A 6 76.30 -36.26 10.71
C SER A 6 76.14 -36.70 9.26
N TRP A 7 75.00 -36.48 8.63
CA TRP A 7 74.87 -36.35 7.18
C TRP A 7 74.00 -35.14 6.87
N LYS A 8 74.59 -34.19 6.13
CA LYS A 8 73.93 -33.10 5.43
C LYS A 8 72.84 -33.67 4.53
N LEU A 9 71.59 -33.25 4.68
CA LEU A 9 70.60 -33.40 3.62
C LEU A 9 70.77 -32.21 2.67
N ILE A 10 71.22 -32.52 1.47
CA ILE A 10 71.40 -31.61 0.35
C ILE A 10 70.01 -31.17 -0.13
N LEU A 11 69.86 -29.86 -0.24
CA LEU A 11 68.77 -29.15 -0.89
C LEU A 11 68.64 -29.63 -2.35
N LEU A 12 67.59 -30.38 -2.66
CA LEU A 12 67.17 -30.64 -4.04
C LEU A 12 65.95 -29.77 -4.33
N ILE A 13 66.21 -28.58 -4.89
CA ILE A 13 65.19 -27.74 -5.52
C ILE A 13 64.71 -28.50 -6.76
N ILE A 14 63.54 -29.11 -6.68
CA ILE A 14 62.78 -29.48 -7.87
C ILE A 14 61.81 -28.32 -8.13
N LEU A 15 62.20 -27.45 -9.07
CA LEU A 15 61.31 -26.49 -9.71
C LEU A 15 60.23 -27.27 -10.49
N PHE A 16 59.08 -27.49 -9.85
CA PHE A 16 57.81 -27.53 -10.58
C PHE A 16 57.08 -26.24 -10.22
N GLY A 17 56.86 -25.39 -11.23
CA GLY A 17 55.96 -24.24 -11.11
C GLY A 17 54.54 -24.74 -10.91
N GLN A 18 54.18 -25.06 -9.67
CA GLN A 18 52.79 -24.94 -9.26
C GLN A 18 52.57 -23.47 -8.98
N ALA A 19 51.68 -22.83 -9.75
CA ALA A 19 51.02 -21.65 -9.25
C ALA A 19 50.47 -22.01 -7.87
N ASN A 20 50.94 -21.36 -6.81
CA ASN A 20 50.24 -21.39 -5.54
C ASN A 20 48.86 -20.81 -5.85
N LEU A 21 47.87 -21.68 -6.04
CA LEU A 21 46.48 -21.28 -6.06
C LEU A 21 46.22 -20.73 -4.66
N LEU A 22 46.22 -19.40 -4.55
CA LEU A 22 45.85 -18.72 -3.32
C LEU A 22 44.41 -19.12 -3.04
N LEU A 23 44.20 -19.87 -1.95
CA LEU A 23 42.86 -20.18 -1.49
C LEU A 23 42.23 -18.89 -0.97
N SER A 24 41.03 -18.57 -1.45
CA SER A 24 40.31 -17.35 -1.11
C SER A 24 38.88 -17.66 -0.70
N GLN A 25 38.36 -16.84 0.21
CA GLN A 25 36.95 -16.74 0.53
C GLN A 25 36.63 -15.25 0.63
N THR A 26 35.54 -14.81 -0.01
CA THR A 26 35.12 -13.41 -0.02
C THR A 26 33.62 -13.31 0.15
N ILE A 27 33.16 -12.30 0.88
CA ILE A 27 31.77 -11.88 0.87
C ILE A 27 31.54 -11.16 -0.45
N THR A 28 30.46 -11.51 -1.15
CA THR A 28 30.12 -10.90 -2.44
C THR A 28 28.87 -10.06 -2.40
N ASP A 29 28.03 -10.28 -1.38
CA ASP A 29 26.77 -9.56 -1.19
C ASP A 29 26.32 -9.74 0.27
N VAL A 30 25.79 -8.68 0.86
CA VAL A 30 25.01 -8.73 2.10
C VAL A 30 23.70 -8.01 1.88
N SER A 31 22.59 -8.63 2.25
CA SER A 31 21.26 -8.02 2.12
C SER A 31 20.36 -8.43 3.27
N TRP A 32 19.21 -7.76 3.40
CA TRP A 32 18.26 -8.00 4.47
C TRP A 32 16.90 -8.47 3.96
N GLN A 33 16.25 -9.28 4.78
CA GLN A 33 14.82 -9.53 4.69
C GLN A 33 14.14 -8.98 5.95
N SER A 34 13.10 -8.15 5.74
CA SER A 34 12.21 -7.73 6.82
C SER A 34 11.33 -8.90 7.20
N THR A 35 11.25 -9.19 8.49
CA THR A 35 10.47 -10.32 9.01
C THR A 35 9.49 -9.91 10.09
N ASP A 36 9.58 -8.68 10.62
CA ASP A 36 8.90 -8.40 11.89
C ASP A 36 8.73 -6.91 12.26
N ASP A 37 7.65 -6.31 11.76
CA ASP A 37 7.18 -4.95 12.04
C ASP A 37 5.65 -5.05 12.21
N GLN A 38 5.18 -5.19 13.44
CA GLN A 38 3.77 -5.39 13.76
C GLN A 38 2.97 -4.09 13.75
N ASP A 39 3.60 -2.96 14.09
CA ASP A 39 2.94 -1.66 14.15
C ASP A 39 3.01 -0.87 12.83
N GLY A 40 3.83 -1.31 11.88
CA GLY A 40 3.97 -0.72 10.55
C GLY A 40 4.70 0.60 10.55
N ASP A 41 5.42 0.96 11.62
CA ASP A 41 6.15 2.22 11.74
C ASP A 41 7.49 2.23 10.97
N GLY A 42 7.89 1.07 10.46
CA GLY A 42 9.11 0.84 9.69
C GLY A 42 10.34 0.53 10.54
N TYR A 43 10.20 0.35 11.85
CA TYR A 43 11.16 -0.32 12.72
C TYR A 43 10.80 -1.81 12.81
N THR A 44 11.79 -2.64 13.14
CA THR A 44 11.59 -4.09 13.18
C THR A 44 12.17 -4.68 14.44
N ARG A 45 11.47 -5.65 15.05
CA ARG A 45 12.06 -6.38 16.18
C ARG A 45 13.17 -7.34 15.75
N SER A 46 13.05 -7.89 14.55
CA SER A 46 14.06 -8.79 14.02
C SER A 46 14.09 -8.86 12.50
N ARG A 47 15.29 -9.13 11.98
CA ARG A 47 15.53 -9.31 10.55
C ARG A 47 16.41 -10.51 10.28
N THR A 48 16.32 -11.00 9.05
CA THR A 48 17.23 -12.02 8.53
C THR A 48 18.28 -11.36 7.65
N MET A 49 19.55 -11.53 8.01
CA MET A 49 20.67 -11.13 7.18
C MET A 49 21.03 -12.26 6.21
N HIS A 50 21.11 -11.93 4.93
CA HIS A 50 21.55 -12.81 3.85
C HIS A 50 22.98 -12.48 3.52
N VAL A 51 23.88 -13.47 3.57
CA VAL A 51 25.30 -13.29 3.20
C VAL A 51 25.64 -14.25 2.09
N THR A 52 26.10 -13.72 0.96
CA THR A 52 26.64 -14.52 -0.14
C THR A 52 28.17 -14.58 -0.03
N ILE A 53 28.72 -15.79 -0.01
CA ILE A 53 30.16 -16.03 0.12
C ILE A 53 30.63 -16.82 -1.09
N ASN A 54 31.68 -16.36 -1.75
CA ASN A 54 32.40 -17.12 -2.78
C ASN A 54 33.67 -17.73 -2.20
N ALA A 55 33.92 -19.01 -2.45
CA ALA A 55 35.18 -19.66 -2.11
C ALA A 55 35.86 -20.35 -3.30
N SER A 56 37.18 -20.27 -3.37
CA SER A 56 37.98 -20.90 -4.43
C SER A 56 38.03 -22.43 -4.32
N SER A 57 37.74 -22.97 -3.14
CA SER A 57 37.66 -24.41 -2.84
C SER A 57 36.73 -24.63 -1.64
N ALA A 58 36.44 -25.88 -1.29
CA ALA A 58 35.77 -26.18 -0.03
C ALA A 58 36.65 -25.74 1.16
N LEU A 59 36.14 -24.82 1.98
CA LEU A 59 36.85 -24.23 3.11
C LEU A 59 35.93 -24.04 4.31
N PHE A 60 36.51 -23.64 5.45
CA PHE A 60 35.76 -23.34 6.68
C PHE A 60 35.94 -21.87 7.07
N GLY A 61 34.92 -21.31 7.70
CA GLY A 61 34.93 -19.95 8.23
C GLY A 61 33.84 -19.73 9.27
N VAL A 62 33.78 -18.52 9.80
CA VAL A 62 32.66 -18.03 10.61
C VAL A 62 32.30 -16.62 10.16
N ILE A 63 31.03 -16.25 10.30
CA ILE A 63 30.59 -14.87 10.12
C ILE A 63 30.49 -14.22 11.49
N ARG A 64 31.12 -13.04 11.63
CA ARG A 64 31.00 -12.19 12.81
C ARG A 64 30.34 -10.87 12.43
N ILE A 65 29.26 -10.54 13.12
CA ILE A 65 28.45 -9.34 12.87
C ILE A 65 28.60 -8.39 14.05
N TYR A 66 28.98 -7.15 13.77
CA TYR A 66 28.98 -6.04 14.73
C TYR A 66 27.80 -5.14 14.46
N PHE A 67 27.26 -4.59 15.55
CA PHE A 67 26.11 -3.69 15.57
C PHE A 67 26.56 -2.35 16.15
N TYR A 68 26.20 -1.25 15.49
CA TYR A 68 26.45 0.10 15.98
C TYR A 68 25.11 0.83 16.03
N PRO A 69 24.74 1.52 17.12
CA PRO A 69 23.83 2.66 16.98
C PRO A 69 24.44 3.61 15.94
N ASP A 70 23.65 4.24 15.08
CA ASP A 70 24.14 5.20 14.07
C ASP A 70 25.12 6.20 14.73
N ASN A 71 26.37 6.23 14.25
CA ASN A 71 27.53 6.98 14.80
C ASN A 71 28.10 6.53 16.16
N GLY A 72 27.83 5.29 16.59
CA GLY A 72 28.29 4.70 17.85
C GLY A 72 29.52 3.79 17.74
N THR A 73 30.10 3.42 18.89
CA THR A 73 31.16 2.38 18.98
C THR A 73 30.56 1.00 19.29
N PRO A 74 31.10 -0.09 18.72
CA PRO A 74 30.53 -1.43 18.88
C PRO A 74 30.74 -1.94 20.30
N THR A 75 29.67 -2.40 20.94
CA THR A 75 29.71 -2.97 22.30
C THR A 75 29.45 -4.47 22.33
N GLN A 76 28.89 -5.04 21.25
CA GLN A 76 28.52 -6.45 21.12
C GLN A 76 28.75 -6.97 19.70
N TYR A 77 28.90 -8.30 19.57
CA TYR A 77 28.91 -9.00 18.29
C TYR A 77 28.18 -10.34 18.39
N TYR A 78 27.63 -10.79 17.26
CA TYR A 78 27.17 -12.16 17.07
C TYR A 78 28.17 -12.90 16.20
N GLU A 79 28.45 -14.16 16.51
CA GLU A 79 29.30 -15.02 15.69
C GLU A 79 28.57 -16.33 15.43
N THR A 80 28.55 -16.76 14.17
CA THR A 80 27.93 -18.02 13.76
C THR A 80 28.72 -19.21 14.29
N GLU A 81 28.10 -20.38 14.32
CA GLU A 81 28.85 -21.64 14.35
C GLU A 81 29.75 -21.79 13.12
N SER A 82 30.64 -22.79 13.14
CA SER A 82 31.54 -23.06 12.02
C SER A 82 30.76 -23.36 10.73
N LEU A 83 31.09 -22.64 9.68
CA LEU A 83 30.49 -22.79 8.36
C LEU A 83 31.38 -23.70 7.51
N THR A 84 30.74 -24.60 6.76
CA THR A 84 31.38 -25.27 5.63
C THR A 84 30.99 -24.50 4.37
N ILE A 85 31.97 -23.96 3.65
CA ILE A 85 31.76 -23.13 2.46
C ILE A 85 32.26 -23.93 1.25
N PRO A 86 31.36 -24.55 0.45
CA PRO A 86 31.72 -25.20 -0.79
C PRO A 86 32.45 -24.27 -1.77
N SER A 87 33.14 -24.86 -2.75
CA SER A 87 33.68 -24.09 -3.87
C SER A 87 32.56 -23.42 -4.66
N GLY A 88 32.72 -22.14 -4.99
CA GLY A 88 31.70 -21.31 -5.63
C GLY A 88 30.89 -20.49 -4.62
N ASN A 89 29.71 -20.03 -5.04
CA ASN A 89 28.84 -19.21 -4.20
C ASN A 89 28.04 -20.07 -3.22
N SER A 90 28.00 -19.62 -1.97
CA SER A 90 27.19 -20.16 -0.88
C SER A 90 26.33 -19.05 -0.32
N TYR A 91 25.09 -19.37 0.04
CA TYR A 91 24.13 -18.44 0.61
C TYR A 91 23.89 -18.83 2.07
N LEU A 92 23.97 -17.85 2.96
CA LEU A 92 23.78 -18.05 4.39
C LEU A 92 22.75 -17.07 4.92
N ASP A 93 21.70 -17.63 5.51
CA ASP A 93 20.67 -16.86 6.22
C ASP A 93 21.03 -16.85 7.71
N ILE A 94 21.08 -15.65 8.29
CA ILE A 94 21.32 -15.42 9.71
C ILE A 94 20.05 -14.80 10.29
N PRO A 95 19.11 -15.63 10.78
CA PRO A 95 17.82 -15.15 11.26
C PRO A 95 17.91 -14.55 12.67
N GLY A 96 16.90 -13.74 12.99
CA GLY A 96 16.67 -13.24 14.34
C GLY A 96 17.67 -12.17 14.77
N ILE A 97 18.36 -11.51 13.84
CA ILE A 97 19.18 -10.33 14.15
C ILE A 97 18.28 -9.29 14.82
N GLY A 98 18.67 -8.80 15.99
CA GLY A 98 17.85 -7.88 16.80
C GLY A 98 17.07 -8.58 17.93
N THR A 99 17.12 -9.91 18.02
CA THR A 99 16.53 -10.66 19.15
C THR A 99 17.55 -10.88 20.28
N SER A 100 17.07 -11.25 21.46
CA SER A 100 17.91 -11.58 22.63
C SER A 100 18.97 -12.68 22.37
N GLY A 101 18.77 -13.54 21.38
CA GLY A 101 19.73 -14.58 20.98
C GLY A 101 20.79 -14.10 19.97
N THR A 102 20.37 -13.48 18.87
CA THR A 102 21.27 -13.11 17.75
C THR A 102 21.52 -11.60 17.76
N GLY A 103 22.57 -11.19 18.47
CA GLY A 103 22.99 -9.78 18.54
C GLY A 103 22.35 -9.00 19.70
N GLY A 104 21.46 -9.61 20.48
CA GLY A 104 20.77 -8.98 21.61
C GLY A 104 19.63 -8.08 21.14
N GLU A 105 18.62 -7.89 22.00
CA GLU A 105 17.51 -6.99 21.72
C GLU A 105 18.02 -5.56 21.46
N LYS A 106 17.40 -4.86 20.51
CA LYS A 106 17.79 -3.51 20.08
C LYS A 106 16.66 -2.55 20.42
N SER A 107 16.94 -1.53 21.22
CA SER A 107 15.96 -0.46 21.48
C SER A 107 15.62 0.28 20.20
N ASN A 108 14.44 0.94 20.16
CA ASN A 108 14.05 1.78 19.03
C ASN A 108 15.20 2.72 18.59
N GLY A 109 15.63 2.57 17.35
CA GLY A 109 16.78 3.29 16.83
C GLY A 109 17.26 2.82 15.47
N VAL A 110 18.21 3.59 14.94
CA VAL A 110 18.88 3.35 13.67
C VAL A 110 20.25 2.73 13.95
N TYR A 111 20.57 1.67 13.22
CA TYR A 111 21.74 0.85 13.44
C TYR A 111 22.53 0.60 12.16
N ASP A 112 23.84 0.68 12.27
CA ASP A 112 24.78 0.26 11.24
C ASP A 112 25.34 -1.13 11.55
N PHE A 113 25.86 -1.78 10.52
CA PHE A 113 26.34 -3.16 10.59
C PHE A 113 27.72 -3.30 9.96
N ARG A 114 28.52 -4.19 10.53
CA ARG A 114 29.77 -4.66 9.91
C ARG A 114 29.84 -6.16 9.95
N VAL A 115 30.10 -6.76 8.80
CA VAL A 115 30.14 -8.21 8.64
C VAL A 115 31.57 -8.62 8.31
N GLN A 116 32.12 -9.56 9.09
CA GLN A 116 33.45 -10.11 8.88
C GLN A 116 33.35 -11.60 8.60
N LEU A 117 33.99 -12.05 7.52
CA LEU A 117 34.31 -13.45 7.32
C LEU A 117 35.66 -13.74 7.98
N ARG A 118 35.69 -14.71 8.90
CA ARG A 118 36.90 -15.04 9.69
C ARG A 118 37.34 -16.48 9.53
N SER A 119 38.64 -16.71 9.69
CA SER A 119 39.26 -18.02 9.61
C SER A 119 38.75 -18.98 10.69
N TRP A 120 38.50 -20.25 10.36
CA TRP A 120 38.23 -21.30 11.35
C TRP A 120 39.45 -22.22 11.52
N PRO A 121 39.77 -22.74 12.73
CA PRO A 121 39.04 -22.65 14.00
C PRO A 121 39.45 -21.50 14.93
N THR A 122 40.50 -20.75 14.62
CA THR A 122 41.05 -19.76 15.56
C THR A 122 40.32 -18.42 15.56
N THR A 123 39.45 -18.17 14.57
CA THR A 123 38.67 -16.91 14.35
C THR A 123 39.49 -15.62 14.38
N SER A 124 40.82 -15.74 14.32
CA SER A 124 41.78 -14.67 14.54
C SER A 124 41.97 -13.80 13.30
N THR A 125 41.92 -14.40 12.11
CA THR A 125 42.19 -13.73 10.85
C THR A 125 40.90 -13.29 10.19
N ILE A 126 40.81 -12.01 9.81
CA ILE A 126 39.76 -11.50 8.93
C ILE A 126 40.14 -11.90 7.51
N LEU A 127 39.28 -12.69 6.87
CA LEU A 127 39.41 -13.11 5.48
C LEU A 127 38.78 -12.09 4.54
N ASP A 128 37.65 -11.52 4.96
CA ASP A 128 36.96 -10.43 4.27
C ASP A 128 36.09 -9.61 5.25
N GLU A 129 35.79 -8.37 4.88
CA GLU A 129 34.99 -7.45 5.70
C GLU A 129 34.17 -6.49 4.83
N HIS A 130 32.90 -6.33 5.17
CA HIS A 130 32.00 -5.33 4.62
C HIS A 130 31.47 -4.44 5.76
N SER A 131 31.40 -3.14 5.51
CA SER A 131 30.98 -2.09 6.44
C SER A 131 29.95 -1.17 5.77
N PRO A 132 29.33 -0.22 6.51
CA PRO A 132 28.35 0.71 5.92
C PRO A 132 28.95 1.64 4.86
N SER A 133 30.28 1.79 4.85
CA SER A 133 31.00 2.64 3.91
C SER A 133 31.14 2.06 2.50
N ASP A 134 31.12 0.73 2.39
CA ASP A 134 31.34 -0.04 1.17
C ASP A 134 30.15 -0.91 0.80
N ASP A 135 29.19 -1.08 1.72
CA ASP A 135 27.93 -1.77 1.50
C ASP A 135 26.77 -0.94 2.08
N THR A 136 25.93 -0.40 1.19
CA THR A 136 24.81 0.48 1.60
C THR A 136 23.72 -0.28 2.34
N ASP A 137 23.61 -1.59 2.14
CA ASP A 137 22.63 -2.43 2.83
C ASP A 137 23.03 -2.66 4.29
N LEU A 138 24.23 -2.21 4.71
CA LEU A 138 24.66 -2.27 6.11
C LEU A 138 24.49 -0.93 6.85
N ASN A 139 23.83 0.05 6.24
CA ASN A 139 23.71 1.41 6.74
C ASN A 139 22.27 1.77 7.15
N SER A 140 22.12 2.35 8.33
CA SER A 140 20.88 2.99 8.80
C SER A 140 19.65 2.07 8.90
N GLU A 141 19.85 0.83 9.35
CA GLU A 141 18.77 -0.13 9.52
C GLU A 141 18.01 0.11 10.82
N LYS A 142 16.68 0.02 10.76
CA LYS A 142 15.79 0.36 11.87
C LYS A 142 15.41 -0.86 12.69
N PHE A 143 15.65 -0.80 14.00
CA PHE A 143 15.30 -1.85 14.94
C PHE A 143 14.61 -1.30 16.19
N GLU A 144 13.82 -2.14 16.85
CA GLU A 144 13.18 -1.84 18.13
C GLU A 144 12.93 -3.09 18.98
N THR A 145 12.51 -2.89 20.23
CA THR A 145 12.25 -4.00 21.17
C THR A 145 10.89 -4.65 20.96
N GLU A 146 10.69 -5.86 21.47
CA GLU A 146 9.37 -6.50 21.53
C GLU A 146 8.35 -5.66 22.32
N ALA A 147 8.81 -4.90 23.31
CA ALA A 147 7.96 -4.00 24.08
C ALA A 147 7.55 -2.74 23.29
N GLU A 148 8.31 -2.37 22.26
CA GLU A 148 8.04 -1.24 21.37
C GLU A 148 7.22 -1.69 20.15
N ASP A 149 7.55 -2.85 19.56
CA ASP A 149 6.84 -3.53 18.44
C ASP A 149 5.54 -4.23 18.91
N GLN A 150 4.64 -3.45 19.50
CA GLN A 150 3.37 -3.97 20.01
C GLN A 150 2.39 -4.20 18.87
N GLN A 151 1.68 -5.34 18.90
CA GLN A 151 0.59 -5.59 17.96
C GLN A 151 -0.45 -4.46 18.02
N VAL A 152 -0.53 -3.67 16.96
CA VAL A 152 -1.49 -2.56 16.89
C VAL A 152 -2.78 -3.04 16.28
N SER A 153 -3.89 -2.78 16.97
CA SER A 153 -5.22 -2.89 16.38
C SER A 153 -5.68 -1.52 15.92
N ALA A 154 -6.21 -1.46 14.71
CA ALA A 154 -6.94 -0.32 14.18
C ALA A 154 -8.26 -0.83 13.60
N THR A 155 -9.33 -0.07 13.83
CA THR A 155 -10.68 -0.42 13.38
C THR A 155 -11.33 0.74 12.66
N ILE A 156 -12.17 0.44 11.68
CA ILE A 156 -13.10 1.39 11.10
C ILE A 156 -14.26 1.49 12.08
N SER A 157 -14.46 2.66 12.67
CA SER A 157 -15.51 2.86 13.66
C SER A 157 -16.83 3.31 13.04
N ASP A 158 -16.76 3.93 11.87
CA ASP A 158 -17.89 4.47 11.13
C ASP A 158 -17.47 4.74 9.67
N VAL A 159 -18.34 4.41 8.72
CA VAL A 159 -18.25 4.92 7.35
C VAL A 159 -19.56 5.61 7.03
N SER A 160 -19.47 6.84 6.54
CA SER A 160 -20.64 7.60 6.14
C SER A 160 -20.37 8.42 4.89
N TRP A 161 -21.43 8.91 4.27
CA TRP A 161 -21.34 9.76 3.08
C TRP A 161 -21.78 11.18 3.41
N GLN A 162 -21.06 12.15 2.85
CA GLN A 162 -21.53 13.52 2.75
C GLN A 162 -21.35 14.03 1.34
N SER A 163 -21.88 15.24 1.12
CA SER A 163 -21.89 15.98 -0.15
C SER A 163 -22.49 15.18 -1.30
N THR A 164 -23.57 15.69 -1.87
CA THR A 164 -24.15 15.14 -3.09
C THR A 164 -24.11 16.23 -4.13
N ILE A 165 -23.54 15.93 -5.29
CA ILE A 165 -23.78 16.74 -6.48
C ILE A 165 -24.88 16.05 -7.27
N ASP A 166 -26.08 16.60 -7.14
CA ASP A 166 -27.33 16.18 -7.79
C ASP A 166 -27.98 17.49 -8.30
N GLN A 167 -27.70 17.80 -9.56
CA GLN A 167 -28.10 19.03 -10.24
C GLN A 167 -29.54 18.97 -10.76
N ASP A 168 -29.99 17.80 -11.22
CA ASP A 168 -31.36 17.63 -11.72
C ASP A 168 -32.38 17.27 -10.62
N GLY A 169 -31.92 16.81 -9.46
CA GLY A 169 -32.72 16.56 -8.27
C GLY A 169 -33.47 15.23 -8.31
N ASP A 170 -33.07 14.29 -9.17
CA ASP A 170 -33.71 12.97 -9.30
C ASP A 170 -33.33 12.00 -8.15
N GLY A 171 -32.33 12.39 -7.34
CA GLY A 171 -31.82 11.65 -6.19
C GLY A 171 -30.67 10.69 -6.50
N TYR A 172 -30.17 10.67 -7.74
CA TYR A 172 -28.85 10.16 -8.09
C TYR A 172 -27.83 11.28 -7.99
N THR A 173 -26.55 10.93 -7.89
CA THR A 173 -25.50 11.93 -7.74
C THR A 173 -24.28 11.55 -8.53
N ARG A 174 -23.66 12.54 -9.17
CA ARG A 174 -22.43 12.32 -9.93
C ARG A 174 -21.19 12.19 -9.06
N SER A 175 -21.19 12.70 -7.83
CA SER A 175 -20.09 12.47 -6.89
C SER A 175 -20.44 12.72 -5.44
N ARG A 176 -19.70 12.02 -4.55
CA ARG A 176 -19.85 12.12 -3.09
C ARG A 176 -18.51 12.06 -2.37
N THR A 177 -18.48 12.58 -1.15
CA THR A 177 -17.36 12.40 -0.23
C THR A 177 -17.67 11.27 0.75
N MET A 178 -16.79 10.28 0.82
CA MET A 178 -16.85 9.24 1.85
C MET A 178 -16.05 9.69 3.08
N PHE A 179 -16.66 9.64 4.25
CA PHE A 179 -16.03 9.87 5.54
C PHE A 179 -15.74 8.54 6.19
N VAL A 180 -14.49 8.33 6.62
CA VAL A 180 -14.06 7.13 7.34
C VAL A 180 -13.50 7.56 8.69
N THR A 181 -14.10 7.06 9.76
CA THR A 181 -13.57 7.22 11.12
C THR A 181 -12.75 5.99 11.49
N ILE A 182 -11.49 6.19 11.86
CA ILE A 182 -10.59 5.11 12.24
C ILE A 182 -10.22 5.27 13.71
N ASN A 183 -10.32 4.21 14.51
CA ASN A 183 -9.79 4.18 15.87
C ASN A 183 -8.59 3.25 15.94
N ALA A 184 -7.45 3.76 16.39
CA ALA A 184 -6.23 2.99 16.57
C ALA A 184 -5.80 2.93 18.04
N SER A 185 -5.32 1.75 18.46
CA SER A 185 -4.80 1.52 19.82
C SER A 185 -3.48 2.27 20.09
N SER A 186 -2.64 2.43 19.07
CA SER A 186 -1.41 3.22 19.05
C SER A 186 -1.24 3.84 17.66
N ALA A 187 -0.18 4.63 17.45
CA ALA A 187 0.09 5.19 16.13
C ALA A 187 0.55 4.07 15.18
N LEU A 188 0.09 4.10 13.93
CA LEU A 188 0.51 3.19 12.86
C LEU A 188 0.46 3.86 11.49
N PHE A 189 0.99 3.19 10.48
CA PHE A 189 0.74 3.52 9.08
C PHE A 189 -0.21 2.53 8.42
N GLY A 190 -1.06 3.03 7.54
CA GLY A 190 -2.01 2.19 6.80
C GLY A 190 -2.47 2.83 5.51
N VAL A 191 -3.37 2.14 4.81
CA VAL A 191 -4.08 2.67 3.64
C VAL A 191 -5.55 2.29 3.72
N ILE A 192 -6.41 3.14 3.14
CA ILE A 192 -7.79 2.80 2.87
C ILE A 192 -7.91 2.34 1.42
N ARG A 193 -8.46 1.14 1.23
CA ARG A 193 -8.81 0.59 -0.08
C ARG A 193 -10.31 0.45 -0.20
N ILE A 194 -10.86 0.99 -1.28
CA ILE A 194 -12.29 0.98 -1.58
C ILE A 194 -12.56 0.06 -2.76
N TYR A 195 -13.57 -0.77 -2.62
CA TYR A 195 -14.19 -1.53 -3.69
C TYR A 195 -15.62 -1.06 -3.88
N TYR A 196 -16.11 -1.16 -5.12
CA TYR A 196 -17.51 -0.94 -5.44
C TYR A 196 -18.07 -2.14 -6.18
N TYR A 197 -19.38 -2.32 -6.06
CA TYR A 197 -20.16 -3.40 -6.66
C TYR A 197 -21.37 -2.76 -7.32
N PRO A 198 -21.44 -2.74 -8.66
CA PRO A 198 -22.69 -2.42 -9.33
C PRO A 198 -23.76 -3.42 -8.89
N ASP A 199 -25.02 -3.01 -8.78
CA ASP A 199 -26.13 -3.94 -8.51
C ASP A 199 -26.14 -5.06 -9.57
N ASN A 200 -25.87 -6.30 -9.13
CA ASN A 200 -25.66 -7.51 -9.96
C ASN A 200 -24.31 -7.59 -10.74
N GLY A 201 -23.30 -6.83 -10.34
CA GLY A 201 -21.96 -6.80 -10.94
C GLY A 201 -20.88 -7.57 -10.17
N THR A 202 -19.70 -7.70 -10.80
CA THR A 202 -18.49 -8.20 -10.14
C THR A 202 -17.78 -7.04 -9.42
N PRO A 203 -17.25 -7.24 -8.19
CA PRO A 203 -16.48 -6.20 -7.52
C PRO A 203 -15.30 -5.72 -8.35
N SER A 204 -15.07 -4.40 -8.31
CA SER A 204 -13.85 -3.79 -8.82
C SER A 204 -13.24 -2.90 -7.74
N GLN A 205 -11.90 -2.89 -7.67
CA GLN A 205 -11.21 -1.91 -6.83
C GLN A 205 -11.44 -0.53 -7.42
N TYR A 206 -11.94 0.39 -6.60
CA TYR A 206 -12.22 1.76 -6.99
C TYR A 206 -11.02 2.67 -6.71
N TYR A 207 -10.54 2.64 -5.48
CA TYR A 207 -9.60 3.65 -4.97
C TYR A 207 -8.70 3.06 -3.90
N GLU A 208 -7.49 3.61 -3.78
CA GLU A 208 -6.58 3.36 -2.67
C GLU A 208 -5.88 4.67 -2.30
N THR A 209 -5.86 5.01 -1.01
CA THR A 209 -5.11 6.17 -0.53
C THR A 209 -3.60 5.93 -0.65
N THR A 210 -2.83 7.02 -0.71
CA THR A 210 -1.41 6.95 -0.31
C THR A 210 -1.28 6.54 1.16
N SER A 211 -0.05 6.28 1.62
CA SER A 211 0.21 5.99 3.04
C SER A 211 -0.43 7.03 3.95
N LEU A 212 -1.23 6.56 4.90
CA LEU A 212 -1.84 7.34 5.96
C LEU A 212 -1.00 7.19 7.22
N THR A 213 -0.79 8.28 7.94
CA THR A 213 -0.35 8.24 9.34
C THR A 213 -1.59 8.28 10.20
N ILE A 214 -1.81 7.23 11.00
CA ILE A 214 -2.98 7.07 11.86
C ILE A 214 -2.50 7.17 13.31
N PRO A 215 -2.70 8.32 14.00
CA PRO A 215 -2.36 8.45 15.40
C PRO A 215 -3.20 7.53 16.29
N SER A 216 -2.72 7.30 17.52
CA SER A 216 -3.53 6.65 18.56
C SER A 216 -4.83 7.43 18.82
N GLY A 217 -5.93 6.71 18.96
CA GLY A 217 -7.28 7.27 19.12
C GLY A 217 -8.01 7.44 17.79
N ASN A 218 -8.93 8.40 17.74
CA ASN A 218 -9.77 8.63 16.56
C ASN A 218 -9.05 9.49 15.52
N SER A 219 -9.11 9.03 14.28
CA SER A 219 -8.72 9.76 13.07
C SER A 219 -9.94 9.88 12.15
N TYR A 220 -10.04 11.02 11.47
CA TYR A 220 -11.13 11.32 10.55
C TYR A 220 -10.54 11.54 9.16
N LEU A 221 -11.01 10.77 8.19
CA LEU A 221 -10.50 10.80 6.83
C LEU A 221 -11.64 11.11 5.85
N ASP A 222 -11.40 12.11 5.01
CA ASP A 222 -12.31 12.50 3.93
C ASP A 222 -11.73 11.97 2.62
N ILE A 223 -12.52 11.17 1.90
CA ILE A 223 -12.17 10.65 0.58
C ILE A 223 -13.12 11.31 -0.42
N PRO A 224 -12.68 12.41 -1.06
CA PRO A 224 -13.55 13.22 -1.90
C PRO A 224 -13.78 12.57 -3.27
N ASP A 225 -14.79 13.10 -3.94
CA ASP A 225 -15.03 12.92 -5.38
C ASP A 225 -15.30 11.49 -5.85
N ILE A 226 -15.68 10.55 -4.97
CA ILE A 226 -16.13 9.21 -5.37
C ILE A 226 -17.27 9.34 -6.38
N GLY A 227 -17.16 8.66 -7.52
CA GLY A 227 -18.08 8.75 -8.65
C GLY A 227 -17.72 9.81 -9.70
N SER A 228 -16.74 10.67 -9.46
CA SER A 228 -16.40 11.77 -10.37
C SER A 228 -15.61 11.32 -11.60
N SER A 229 -15.56 12.20 -12.61
CA SER A 229 -14.70 12.04 -13.80
C SER A 229 -13.19 12.00 -13.48
N THR A 230 -12.76 12.44 -12.30
CA THR A 230 -11.34 12.46 -11.90
C THR A 230 -10.89 11.19 -11.18
N THR A 231 -11.80 10.50 -10.50
CA THR A 231 -11.52 9.31 -9.68
C THR A 231 -12.11 8.03 -10.29
N GLY A 232 -12.90 8.14 -11.35
CA GLY A 232 -13.58 7.04 -12.02
C GLY A 232 -15.08 7.25 -11.93
N GLU A 233 -15.68 7.57 -13.06
CA GLU A 233 -17.11 7.86 -13.15
C GLU A 233 -17.95 6.59 -12.99
N LEU A 234 -19.05 6.70 -12.25
CA LEU A 234 -19.99 5.60 -12.02
C LEU A 234 -21.26 5.85 -12.83
N SER A 235 -21.65 4.89 -13.68
CA SER A 235 -22.86 5.00 -14.50
C SER A 235 -24.14 5.01 -13.66
N HIS A 236 -25.25 5.52 -14.18
CA HIS A 236 -26.55 5.49 -13.51
C HIS A 236 -26.88 4.10 -12.94
N GLY A 237 -27.05 4.01 -11.61
CA GLY A 237 -27.33 2.75 -10.94
C GLY A 237 -27.15 2.80 -9.42
N LEU A 238 -27.41 1.64 -8.81
CA LEU A 238 -27.17 1.39 -7.39
C LEU A 238 -25.83 0.69 -7.21
N TYR A 239 -25.10 1.11 -6.20
CA TYR A 239 -23.77 0.62 -5.89
C TYR A 239 -23.62 0.30 -4.42
N ASP A 240 -23.11 -0.90 -4.16
CA ASP A 240 -22.61 -1.27 -2.86
C ASP A 240 -21.12 -0.95 -2.77
N PHE A 241 -20.64 -0.64 -1.57
CA PHE A 241 -19.25 -0.32 -1.31
C PHE A 241 -18.66 -1.22 -0.23
N ARG A 242 -17.36 -1.44 -0.32
CA ARG A 242 -16.58 -2.11 0.74
C ARG A 242 -15.31 -1.34 0.98
N VAL A 243 -15.03 -1.05 2.24
CA VAL A 243 -13.90 -0.26 2.70
C VAL A 243 -13.00 -1.15 3.53
N GLN A 244 -11.72 -1.20 3.17
CA GLN A 244 -10.70 -1.96 3.90
C GLN A 244 -9.65 -1.01 4.44
N LEU A 245 -9.36 -1.12 5.73
CA LEU A 245 -8.14 -0.60 6.33
C LEU A 245 -7.06 -1.67 6.22
N ARG A 246 -5.94 -1.35 5.57
CA ARG A 246 -4.83 -2.28 5.32
C ARG A 246 -3.52 -1.77 5.91
N SER A 247 -2.62 -2.71 6.19
CA SER A 247 -1.25 -2.41 6.63
C SER A 247 -0.47 -1.63 5.58
N TRP A 248 0.57 -0.92 5.99
CA TRP A 248 1.54 -0.27 5.11
C TRP A 248 2.95 -0.67 5.56
N PRO A 249 3.95 -0.83 4.65
CA PRO A 249 3.92 -0.61 3.21
C PRO A 249 3.45 -1.79 2.36
N THR A 250 3.30 -2.98 2.92
CA THR A 250 3.02 -4.19 2.13
C THR A 250 1.57 -4.31 1.67
N THR A 251 0.61 -3.63 2.33
CA THR A 251 -0.85 -3.69 2.03
C THR A 251 -1.46 -5.09 2.06
N SER A 252 -0.70 -6.09 2.54
CA SER A 252 -1.06 -7.49 2.48
C SER A 252 -2.10 -7.87 3.53
N THR A 253 -2.04 -7.22 4.68
CA THR A 253 -2.90 -7.52 5.84
C THR A 253 -4.08 -6.57 5.84
N ILE A 254 -5.29 -7.12 5.96
CA ILE A 254 -6.49 -6.35 6.28
C ILE A 254 -6.51 -6.20 7.80
N LEU A 255 -6.45 -4.96 8.27
CA LEU A 255 -6.56 -4.62 9.69
C LEU A 255 -8.03 -4.58 10.11
N ASP A 256 -8.87 -4.01 9.24
CA ASP A 256 -10.33 -4.03 9.39
C ASP A 256 -11.04 -3.87 8.04
N GLU A 257 -12.29 -4.28 7.97
CA GLU A 257 -13.13 -4.19 6.76
C GLU A 257 -14.58 -3.93 7.12
N HIS A 258 -15.19 -2.98 6.41
CA HIS A 258 -16.63 -2.74 6.44
C HIS A 258 -17.22 -3.03 5.06
N SER A 259 -18.31 -3.79 5.05
CA SER A 259 -19.07 -4.16 3.85
C SER A 259 -20.54 -3.73 3.99
N PRO A 260 -21.37 -3.86 2.94
CA PRO A 260 -22.80 -3.51 3.01
C PRO A 260 -23.60 -4.39 4.00
N SER A 261 -23.04 -5.53 4.42
CA SER A 261 -23.65 -6.47 5.35
C SER A 261 -23.64 -6.01 6.80
N ASP A 262 -22.65 -5.19 7.15
CA ASP A 262 -22.27 -4.79 8.49
C ASP A 262 -22.33 -3.27 8.66
N ASP A 263 -22.29 -2.53 7.55
CA ASP A 263 -22.51 -1.09 7.49
C ASP A 263 -23.58 -0.75 6.44
N THR A 264 -24.74 -0.28 6.90
CA THR A 264 -25.87 0.02 6.02
C THR A 264 -25.64 1.26 5.15
N ASP A 265 -24.72 2.14 5.54
CA ASP A 265 -24.38 3.33 4.76
C ASP A 265 -23.53 2.96 3.54
N LEU A 266 -23.12 1.70 3.39
CA LEU A 266 -22.39 1.19 2.23
C LEU A 266 -23.27 0.43 1.23
N ASN A 267 -24.60 0.49 1.37
CA ASN A 267 -25.54 -0.33 0.61
C ASN A 267 -26.43 0.50 -0.33
N SER A 268 -26.48 0.12 -1.60
CA SER A 268 -27.41 0.65 -2.60
C SER A 268 -27.30 2.17 -2.80
N GLU A 269 -26.08 2.68 -2.78
CA GLU A 269 -25.82 4.09 -3.01
C GLU A 269 -26.06 4.46 -4.48
N LYS A 270 -26.75 5.56 -4.70
CA LYS A 270 -27.16 6.01 -6.03
C LYS A 270 -26.08 6.87 -6.67
N PHE A 271 -25.59 6.45 -7.83
CA PHE A 271 -24.65 7.23 -8.63
C PHE A 271 -25.10 7.32 -10.08
N GLU A 272 -24.66 8.37 -10.75
CA GLU A 272 -24.85 8.59 -12.19
C GLU A 272 -23.70 9.37 -12.81
N THR A 273 -23.71 9.49 -14.14
CA THR A 273 -22.68 10.26 -14.85
C THR A 273 -22.98 11.76 -14.86
N GLU A 274 -21.95 12.58 -15.03
CA GLU A 274 -22.09 14.03 -15.24
C GLU A 274 -22.94 14.36 -16.47
N ALA A 275 -22.99 13.46 -17.46
CA ALA A 275 -23.83 13.63 -18.64
C ALA A 275 -25.32 13.44 -18.34
N GLU A 276 -25.65 12.61 -17.36
CA GLU A 276 -27.01 12.31 -16.91
C GLU A 276 -27.53 13.37 -15.92
N ASP A 277 -26.64 14.01 -15.16
CA ASP A 277 -26.99 15.04 -14.16
C ASP A 277 -27.31 16.43 -14.78
N ASN A 278 -28.29 16.50 -15.69
CA ASN A 278 -28.65 17.71 -16.43
C ASN A 278 -30.16 17.90 -16.62
N THR A 279 -30.63 19.13 -16.43
CA THR A 279 -31.99 19.55 -16.81
C THR A 279 -32.04 20.19 -18.20
N TYR A 280 -33.11 19.92 -18.95
CA TYR A 280 -33.41 20.48 -20.25
C TYR A 280 -34.71 21.30 -20.23
N ILE A 281 -34.85 22.25 -21.16
CA ILE A 281 -36.09 23.01 -21.34
C ILE A 281 -36.86 22.50 -22.55
N ILE A 282 -38.08 22.00 -22.32
CA ILE A 282 -39.07 21.79 -23.38
C ILE A 282 -39.86 23.08 -23.51
N SER A 283 -39.81 23.71 -24.68
CA SER A 283 -40.56 24.93 -24.96
C SER A 283 -41.24 24.89 -26.32
N GLY A 284 -42.29 25.68 -26.47
CA GLY A 284 -43.04 25.77 -27.71
C GLY A 284 -44.12 26.83 -27.66
N TYR A 285 -45.06 26.76 -28.60
CA TYR A 285 -46.21 27.65 -28.64
C TYR A 285 -47.46 26.95 -29.15
N VAL A 286 -48.63 27.48 -28.77
CA VAL A 286 -49.94 27.00 -29.22
C VAL A 286 -50.67 28.12 -29.95
N ARG A 287 -51.07 27.84 -31.20
CA ARG A 287 -51.68 28.81 -32.12
C ARG A 287 -52.87 28.22 -32.86
N THR A 288 -53.78 29.08 -33.32
CA THR A 288 -54.84 28.70 -34.26
C THR A 288 -54.27 28.41 -35.65
N SER A 289 -55.08 27.85 -36.55
CA SER A 289 -54.72 27.66 -37.97
C SER A 289 -54.36 28.96 -38.70
N ASN A 290 -54.85 30.10 -38.21
CA ASN A 290 -54.52 31.44 -38.71
C ASN A 290 -53.33 32.07 -37.98
N ASN A 291 -52.51 31.26 -37.28
CA ASN A 291 -51.30 31.68 -36.58
C ASN A 291 -51.53 32.69 -35.43
N SER A 292 -52.77 32.78 -34.90
CA SER A 292 -53.07 33.63 -33.73
C SER A 292 -52.72 32.90 -32.43
N PRO A 293 -52.10 33.56 -31.44
CA PRO A 293 -51.71 32.92 -30.18
C PRO A 293 -52.92 32.50 -29.36
N ILE A 294 -52.82 31.35 -28.68
CA ILE A 294 -53.83 30.86 -27.75
C ILE A 294 -53.22 30.88 -26.35
N SER A 295 -53.64 31.82 -25.50
CA SER A 295 -53.21 31.90 -24.10
C SER A 295 -53.91 30.89 -23.21
N ALA A 296 -53.37 30.59 -22.04
CA ALA A 296 -53.97 29.72 -21.03
C ALA A 296 -54.35 28.31 -21.54
N VAL A 297 -53.56 27.74 -22.44
CA VAL A 297 -53.62 26.31 -22.79
C VAL A 297 -52.78 25.54 -21.80
N THR A 298 -53.36 24.59 -21.09
CA THR A 298 -52.63 23.73 -20.15
C THR A 298 -51.92 22.61 -20.90
N MET A 299 -50.61 22.49 -20.73
CA MET A 299 -49.79 21.44 -21.35
C MET A 299 -49.68 20.24 -20.40
N ASN A 300 -50.71 19.39 -20.39
CA ASN A 300 -50.75 18.26 -19.44
C ASN A 300 -49.67 17.24 -19.77
N GLY A 301 -48.94 16.78 -18.74
CA GLY A 301 -47.88 15.78 -18.89
C GLY A 301 -46.46 16.34 -18.82
N LEU A 302 -46.28 17.66 -18.97
CA LEU A 302 -45.03 18.33 -18.57
C LEU A 302 -45.01 18.55 -17.05
N PRO A 303 -43.82 18.60 -16.41
CA PRO A 303 -43.69 18.95 -15.00
C PRO A 303 -44.42 20.26 -14.66
N GLY A 304 -45.27 20.21 -13.63
CA GLY A 304 -46.08 21.36 -13.19
C GLY A 304 -47.27 21.72 -14.09
N ASN A 305 -47.48 21.04 -15.23
CA ASN A 305 -48.53 21.33 -16.21
C ASN A 305 -48.61 22.82 -16.59
N PRO A 306 -47.55 23.39 -17.20
CA PRO A 306 -47.49 24.82 -17.49
C PRO A 306 -48.62 25.25 -18.43
N THR A 307 -48.95 26.53 -18.37
CA THR A 307 -49.96 27.14 -19.23
C THR A 307 -49.33 28.14 -20.18
N THR A 308 -49.84 28.21 -21.42
CA THR A 308 -49.34 29.21 -22.37
C THR A 308 -49.56 30.66 -21.93
N ASP A 309 -48.60 31.52 -22.20
CA ASP A 309 -48.66 32.96 -21.92
C ASP A 309 -49.61 33.72 -22.88
N ALA A 310 -49.68 35.04 -22.76
CA ALA A 310 -50.50 35.88 -23.64
C ALA A 310 -50.12 35.79 -25.13
N ASN A 311 -48.88 35.41 -25.42
CA ASN A 311 -48.33 35.22 -26.77
C ASN A 311 -48.39 33.75 -27.23
N GLY A 312 -49.02 32.88 -26.45
CA GLY A 312 -49.18 31.47 -26.74
C GLY A 312 -47.96 30.60 -26.48
N TYR A 313 -46.90 31.11 -25.85
CA TYR A 313 -45.67 30.36 -25.56
C TYR A 313 -45.79 29.60 -24.24
N TYR A 314 -45.15 28.43 -24.17
CA TYR A 314 -44.98 27.65 -22.95
C TYR A 314 -43.53 27.15 -22.86
N ASP A 315 -43.09 26.89 -21.64
CA ASP A 315 -41.87 26.17 -21.34
C ASP A 315 -42.02 25.34 -20.06
N ALA A 316 -41.22 24.29 -19.93
CA ALA A 316 -41.05 23.48 -18.72
C ALA A 316 -39.62 22.95 -18.67
N SER A 317 -39.06 22.90 -17.46
CA SER A 317 -37.83 22.14 -17.17
C SER A 317 -38.17 20.65 -17.06
N VAL A 318 -37.33 19.80 -17.62
CA VAL A 318 -37.38 18.34 -17.53
C VAL A 318 -35.99 17.79 -17.29
N ASP A 319 -35.90 16.67 -16.61
CA ASP A 319 -34.62 16.03 -16.29
C ASP A 319 -34.08 15.26 -17.50
N TYR A 320 -32.82 14.82 -17.43
CA TYR A 320 -32.24 13.99 -18.48
C TYR A 320 -33.08 12.73 -18.69
N GLY A 321 -33.17 12.28 -19.94
CA GLY A 321 -33.93 11.09 -20.27
C GLY A 321 -35.45 11.22 -20.12
N TRP A 322 -36.00 12.42 -19.83
CA TRP A 322 -37.44 12.63 -19.75
C TRP A 322 -38.16 12.08 -20.97
N SER A 323 -39.21 11.30 -20.72
CA SER A 323 -40.09 10.78 -21.75
C SER A 323 -41.54 10.90 -21.30
N GLY A 324 -42.42 11.28 -22.23
CA GLY A 324 -43.82 11.47 -21.91
C GLY A 324 -44.61 12.01 -23.10
N THR A 325 -45.93 11.98 -22.94
CA THR A 325 -46.86 12.55 -23.92
C THR A 325 -47.45 13.83 -23.35
N VAL A 326 -47.22 14.94 -24.04
CA VAL A 326 -47.82 16.23 -23.68
C VAL A 326 -49.18 16.38 -24.38
N THR A 327 -50.25 16.56 -23.61
CA THR A 327 -51.63 16.71 -24.11
C THR A 327 -52.15 18.12 -23.79
N PRO A 328 -52.16 19.04 -24.77
CA PRO A 328 -52.72 20.38 -24.59
C PRO A 328 -54.23 20.32 -24.27
N ASN A 329 -54.69 21.15 -23.34
CA ASN A 329 -56.10 21.23 -22.96
C ASN A 329 -56.53 22.68 -22.75
N LYS A 330 -57.67 23.06 -23.35
CA LYS A 330 -58.35 24.34 -23.13
C LYS A 330 -59.81 24.24 -23.59
N ALA A 331 -60.74 24.70 -22.74
CA ALA A 331 -62.15 24.72 -23.09
C ALA A 331 -62.41 25.55 -24.37
N GLY A 332 -63.18 25.00 -25.31
CA GLY A 332 -63.49 25.63 -26.60
C GLY A 332 -62.48 25.36 -27.72
N TYR A 333 -61.44 24.56 -27.48
CA TYR A 333 -60.43 24.18 -28.47
C TYR A 333 -60.32 22.65 -28.61
N THR A 334 -59.89 22.20 -29.79
CA THR A 334 -59.43 20.82 -30.04
C THR A 334 -57.99 20.91 -30.55
N PHE A 335 -57.13 20.05 -30.02
CA PHE A 335 -55.71 19.96 -30.34
C PHE A 335 -55.39 18.62 -30.98
#